data_AF-A0A1S1CDS6-F1
#
_entry.id   AF-A0A1S1CDS6-F1
#
_cell.length_a   1.000
_cell.length_b   1.000
_cell.length_c   1.000
_cell.angle_alpha   90.00
_cell.angle_beta   90.00
_cell.angle_gamma   90.00
#
_symmetry.space_group_name_H-M   'P 1'
#
loop_
_entity.id
_entity.type
_entity.pdbx_description
1 polymer ?
#
loop_
_entity_poly.entity_id
_entity_poly.type
_entity_poly.pdbx_seq_one_letter_code
_entity_poly.pdbx_strand_id
1 'polypeptide(L)'
;MKSDIFPPEVWALGGVILGTLIPAFFAFITGRQQAKHESNKVLIEALERRIGDLEKHLSEETGARRALEAEVRLREQEAHATADKARWVMSIAISHINRLNAHITAGSPPPPPPLPGEVEEWVSRELWTSKFAAQDQANNPPAT
;
A
#
# COMPACT_ATOMS: atom_id res chain seq x y z
N MET A 1 3.71 63.79 -81.99
CA MET A 1 3.53 63.15 -80.68
C MET A 1 4.82 62.42 -80.35
N LYS A 2 5.65 62.99 -79.48
CA LYS A 2 6.97 62.45 -79.12
C LYS A 2 6.90 62.06 -77.65
N SER A 3 6.64 60.78 -77.39
CA SER A 3 6.54 60.23 -76.06
C SER A 3 7.92 59.79 -75.58
N ASP A 4 8.76 60.75 -75.19
CA ASP A 4 9.99 60.47 -74.43
C ASP A 4 9.60 60.36 -72.94
N ILE A 5 8.87 59.29 -72.62
CA ILE A 5 8.38 59.00 -71.28
C ILE A 5 9.49 58.21 -70.56
N PHE A 6 10.44 58.97 -70.02
CA PHE A 6 11.58 58.60 -69.16
C PHE A 6 12.86 58.04 -69.82
N PRO A 7 14.06 58.51 -69.39
CA PRO A 7 15.36 58.00 -69.86
C PRO A 7 15.55 56.50 -69.59
N PRO A 8 16.32 55.76 -70.42
CA PRO A 8 16.60 54.34 -70.22
C PRO A 8 17.20 54.01 -68.85
N GLU A 9 17.97 54.94 -68.28
CA GLU A 9 18.57 54.81 -66.95
C GLU A 9 17.52 54.76 -65.83
N VAL A 10 16.39 55.46 -65.98
CA VAL A 10 15.28 55.47 -65.01
C VAL A 10 14.50 54.15 -65.06
N TRP A 11 14.35 53.57 -66.25
CA TRP A 11 13.78 52.23 -66.41
C TRP A 11 14.69 51.13 -65.85
N ALA A 12 16.00 51.24 -66.05
CA ALA A 12 16.98 50.32 -65.46
C ALA A 12 17.03 50.43 -63.93
N LEU A 13 17.06 51.65 -63.39
CA LEU A 13 17.00 51.90 -61.95
C LEU A 13 15.69 51.39 -61.36
N GLY A 14 14.55 51.64 -62.03
CA GLY A 14 13.25 51.12 -61.66
C GLY A 14 13.21 49.60 -61.65
N GLY A 15 13.80 48.95 -62.66
CA GLY A 15 13.92 47.49 -62.74
C GLY A 15 14.78 46.87 -61.64
N VAL A 16 15.89 47.51 -61.27
CA VAL A 16 16.74 47.07 -60.16
C VAL A 16 16.03 47.24 -58.82
N ILE A 17 15.40 48.40 -58.60
CA ILE A 17 14.66 48.68 -57.36
C ILE A 17 13.48 47.71 -57.21
N LEU A 18 12.70 47.48 -58.28
CA LEU A 18 11.64 46.47 -58.26
C LEU A 18 12.21 45.06 -58.04
N GLY A 19 13.31 44.74 -58.72
CA GLY A 19 13.96 43.43 -58.69
C GLY A 19 14.60 43.09 -57.34
N THR A 20 14.99 44.07 -56.54
CA THR A 20 15.62 43.83 -55.23
C THR A 20 14.66 44.04 -54.05
N LEU A 21 13.80 45.07 -54.10
CA LEU A 21 12.94 45.40 -52.97
C LEU A 21 11.77 44.44 -52.83
N ILE A 22 11.17 44.00 -53.93
CA ILE A 22 10.02 43.07 -53.88
C ILE A 22 10.47 41.72 -53.29
N PRO A 23 11.56 41.08 -53.76
CA PRO A 23 12.02 39.84 -53.15
C PRO A 23 12.47 40.00 -51.69
N ALA A 24 13.12 41.11 -51.34
CA ALA A 24 13.52 41.38 -49.96
C ALA A 24 12.30 41.52 -49.03
N PHE A 25 11.24 42.19 -49.48
CA PHE A 25 9.98 42.32 -48.74
C PHE A 25 9.29 40.98 -48.53
N PHE A 26 9.19 40.15 -49.59
CA PHE A 26 8.64 38.81 -49.47
C PHE A 26 9.49 37.92 -48.56
N ALA A 27 10.81 37.95 -48.68
CA ALA A 27 11.73 37.21 -47.80
C ALA A 27 11.60 37.61 -46.33
N PHE A 28 11.38 38.90 -46.06
CA PHE A 28 11.14 39.39 -44.70
C PHE A 28 9.80 38.90 -44.13
N ILE A 29 8.73 38.90 -44.92
CA ILE A 29 7.42 38.38 -44.49
C ILE A 29 7.46 36.87 -44.30
N THR A 30 8.03 36.13 -45.26
CA THR A 30 8.13 34.66 -45.16
C THR A 30 9.03 34.25 -44.01
N GLY A 31 10.14 34.95 -43.76
CA GLY A 31 11.00 34.72 -42.60
C GLY A 31 10.28 34.93 -41.27
N ARG A 32 9.40 35.94 -41.16
CA ARG A 32 8.58 36.14 -39.95
C ARG A 32 7.49 35.09 -39.78
N GLN A 33 6.89 34.60 -40.86
CA GLN A 33 5.92 33.51 -40.79
C GLN A 33 6.61 32.20 -40.40
N GLN A 34 7.77 31.90 -40.98
CA GLN A 34 8.59 30.75 -40.60
C GLN A 34 9.00 30.80 -39.13
N ALA A 35 9.48 31.94 -38.63
CA ALA A 35 9.84 32.12 -37.23
C ALA A 35 8.66 31.88 -36.26
N LYS A 36 7.43 32.27 -36.65
CA LYS A 36 6.22 31.97 -35.86
C LYS A 36 5.84 30.49 -35.87
N HIS A 37 6.01 29.82 -37.01
CA HIS A 37 5.76 28.38 -37.11
C HIS A 37 6.80 27.58 -36.32
N GLU A 38 8.07 28.01 -36.32
CA GLU A 38 9.13 27.43 -35.51
C GLU A 38 8.89 27.66 -34.02
N SER A 39 8.52 28.89 -33.61
CA SER A 39 8.22 29.18 -32.20
C SER A 39 7.00 28.39 -31.70
N ASN A 40 5.96 28.25 -32.53
CA ASN A 40 4.78 27.47 -32.16
C ASN A 40 5.12 25.97 -32.04
N LYS A 41 5.99 25.43 -32.89
CA LYS A 41 6.47 24.04 -32.76
C LYS A 41 7.22 23.82 -31.45
N VAL A 42 8.14 24.72 -31.09
CA VAL A 42 8.90 24.64 -29.83
C VAL A 42 7.97 24.74 -28.61
N LEU A 43 6.94 25.59 -28.67
CA LEU A 43 5.95 25.70 -27.60
C LEU A 43 5.10 24.43 -27.47
N ILE A 44 4.68 23.84 -28.59
CA ILE A 44 3.93 22.57 -28.59
C ILE A 44 4.79 21.46 -27.99
N GLU A 45 6.05 21.34 -28.40
CA GLU A 45 6.98 20.34 -27.86
C GLU A 45 7.23 20.54 -26.35
N ALA A 46 7.35 21.80 -25.90
CA ALA A 46 7.47 22.11 -24.48
C ALA A 46 6.20 21.77 -23.68
N LEU A 47 5.01 22.00 -24.26
CA LEU A 47 3.73 21.63 -23.64
C LEU A 47 3.56 20.11 -23.59
N GLU A 48 3.87 19.39 -24.65
CA GLU A 48 3.84 17.94 -24.69
C GLU A 48 4.76 17.33 -23.64
N ARG A 49 5.99 17.84 -23.52
CA ARG A 49 6.94 17.42 -22.49
C ARG A 49 6.41 17.68 -21.08
N ARG A 50 5.75 18.82 -20.86
CA ARG A 50 5.17 19.16 -19.55
C ARG A 50 3.94 18.32 -19.21
N ILE A 51 3.11 17.99 -20.19
CA ILE A 51 1.98 17.07 -20.01
C ILE A 51 2.51 15.69 -19.62
N GLY A 52 3.51 15.17 -20.34
CA GLY A 52 4.11 13.88 -19.99
C GLY A 52 4.73 13.86 -18.58
N ASP A 53 5.38 14.96 -18.17
CA ASP A 53 5.94 15.07 -16.82
C ASP A 53 4.85 15.14 -15.73
N LEU A 54 3.76 15.86 -15.98
CA LEU A 54 2.61 15.92 -15.07
C LEU A 54 1.88 14.58 -14.96
N GLU A 55 1.69 13.88 -16.07
CA GLU A 55 1.10 12.54 -16.08
C GLU A 55 1.96 11.55 -15.29
N LYS A 56 3.28 11.61 -15.47
CA LYS A 56 4.23 10.78 -14.71
C LYS A 56 4.14 11.10 -13.21
N HIS A 57 4.21 12.37 -12.83
CA HIS A 57 4.12 12.77 -11.42
C HIS A 57 2.78 12.36 -10.79
N LEU A 58 1.66 12.52 -11.51
CA LEU A 58 0.36 12.09 -11.03
C LEU A 58 0.30 10.57 -10.84
N SER A 59 0.91 9.81 -11.75
CA SER A 59 0.99 8.34 -11.65
C SER A 59 1.81 7.90 -10.42
N GLU A 60 2.92 8.58 -10.15
CA GLU A 60 3.80 8.32 -9.00
C GLU A 60 3.12 8.70 -7.69
N GLU A 61 2.49 9.88 -7.62
CA GLU A 61 1.75 10.32 -6.45
C GLU A 61 0.57 9.40 -6.14
N THR A 62 -0.18 9.00 -7.17
CA THR A 62 -1.30 8.06 -7.01
C THR A 62 -0.80 6.68 -6.55
N GLY A 63 0.34 6.23 -7.06
CA GLY A 63 1.01 5.01 -6.60
C GLY A 63 1.40 5.09 -5.12
N ALA A 64 2.03 6.19 -4.71
CA ALA A 64 2.42 6.43 -3.33
C ALA A 64 1.21 6.51 -2.39
N ARG A 65 0.12 7.18 -2.79
CA ARG A 65 -1.12 7.24 -2.02
C ARG A 65 -1.74 5.85 -1.83
N ARG A 66 -1.81 5.03 -2.88
CA ARG A 66 -2.33 3.65 -2.76
C ARG A 66 -1.47 2.78 -1.84
N ALA A 67 -0.14 2.94 -1.91
CA ALA A 67 0.77 2.22 -1.02
C ALA A 67 0.56 2.63 0.44
N LEU A 68 0.43 3.93 0.71
CA LEU A 68 0.18 4.46 2.05
C LEU A 68 -1.19 4.03 2.59
N GLU A 69 -2.24 4.04 1.76
CA GLU A 69 -3.55 3.49 2.14
C GLU A 69 -3.48 2.01 2.50
N ALA A 70 -2.71 1.21 1.75
CA ALA A 70 -2.53 -0.20 2.05
C ALA A 70 -1.79 -0.42 3.39
N GLU A 71 -0.76 0.38 3.66
CA GLU A 71 -0.03 0.33 4.93
C GLU A 71 -0.92 0.73 6.12
N VAL A 72 -1.73 1.79 5.97
CA VAL A 72 -2.67 2.23 7.00
C VAL A 72 -3.69 1.13 7.31
N ARG A 73 -4.29 0.52 6.28
CA ARG A 73 -5.25 -0.59 6.47
C ARG A 73 -4.61 -1.77 7.23
N LEU A 74 -3.34 -2.08 6.95
CA LEU A 74 -2.62 -3.15 7.64
C LEU A 74 -2.38 -2.80 9.11
N ARG A 75 -1.90 -1.59 9.40
CA ARG A 75 -1.71 -1.11 10.78
C ARG A 75 -3.01 -1.06 11.58
N GLU A 76 -4.11 -0.66 10.94
CA GLU A 76 -5.44 -0.69 11.55
C GLU A 76 -5.86 -2.11 11.93
N GLN A 77 -5.67 -3.07 11.01
CA GLN A 77 -5.97 -4.49 11.29
C GLN A 77 -5.12 -5.06 12.44
N GLU A 78 -3.83 -4.74 12.49
CA GLU A 78 -2.94 -5.16 13.59
C GLU A 78 -3.36 -4.55 14.94
N ALA A 79 -3.75 -3.27 14.94
CA ALA A 79 -4.24 -2.59 16.12
C ALA A 79 -5.54 -3.24 16.63
N HIS A 80 -6.48 -3.55 15.73
CA HIS A 80 -7.72 -4.25 16.06
C HIS A 80 -7.46 -5.65 16.61
N ALA A 81 -6.60 -6.44 15.96
CA ALA A 81 -6.24 -7.78 16.42
C ALA A 81 -5.61 -7.75 17.83
N THR A 82 -4.74 -6.77 18.09
CA THR A 82 -4.12 -6.59 19.42
C THR A 82 -5.15 -6.19 20.47
N ALA A 83 -6.08 -5.29 20.13
CA ALA A 83 -7.15 -4.88 21.03
C ALA A 83 -8.09 -6.05 21.37
N ASP A 84 -8.44 -6.89 20.40
CA ASP A 84 -9.29 -8.06 20.62
C ASP A 84 -8.60 -9.14 21.46
N LYS A 85 -7.29 -9.36 21.24
CA LYS A 85 -6.49 -10.22 22.12
C LYS A 85 -6.47 -9.69 23.56
N ALA A 86 -6.31 -8.39 23.75
CA ALA A 86 -6.34 -7.78 25.07
C ALA A 86 -7.72 -7.95 25.75
N ARG A 87 -8.81 -7.74 25.01
CA ARG A 87 -10.19 -7.97 25.49
C ARG A 87 -10.40 -9.43 25.91
N TRP A 88 -9.90 -10.38 25.12
CA TRP A 88 -9.99 -11.81 25.43
C TRP A 88 -9.19 -12.20 26.68
N VAL A 89 -7.94 -11.74 26.81
CA VAL A 89 -7.14 -12.00 28.02
C VAL A 89 -7.81 -11.38 29.25
N MET A 90 -8.32 -10.15 29.11
CA MET A 90 -9.00 -9.45 30.21
C MET A 90 -10.27 -10.18 30.65
N SER A 91 -11.08 -10.70 29.72
CA SER A 91 -12.29 -11.44 30.07
C SER A 91 -11.98 -12.74 30.84
N ILE A 92 -10.92 -13.45 30.44
CA ILE A 92 -10.44 -14.64 31.16
C ILE A 92 -9.94 -14.25 32.56
N ALA A 93 -9.12 -13.20 32.66
CA ALA A 93 -8.61 -12.74 33.95
C ALA A 93 -9.74 -12.34 34.91
N ILE A 94 -10.74 -11.60 34.43
CA ILE A 94 -11.93 -11.22 35.22
C ILE A 94 -12.66 -12.48 35.71
N SER A 95 -12.82 -13.50 34.86
CA SER A 95 -13.48 -14.75 35.27
C SER A 95 -12.72 -15.46 36.39
N HIS A 96 -11.39 -15.50 36.32
CA HIS A 96 -10.54 -16.08 37.36
C HIS A 96 -10.59 -15.27 38.65
N ILE A 97 -10.54 -13.93 38.56
CA ILE A 97 -10.68 -13.03 39.72
C ILE A 97 -12.02 -13.27 40.41
N ASN A 98 -13.12 -13.32 39.65
CA ASN A 98 -14.45 -13.55 40.21
C ASN A 98 -14.56 -14.93 40.85
N ARG A 99 -14.00 -15.96 40.22
CA ARG A 99 -13.94 -17.31 40.79
C ARG A 99 -13.15 -17.33 42.11
N LEU A 100 -11.98 -16.72 42.15
CA LEU A 100 -11.18 -16.59 43.37
C LEU A 100 -11.93 -15.83 44.46
N ASN A 101 -12.57 -14.72 44.12
CA ASN A 101 -13.36 -13.92 45.05
C ASN A 101 -14.54 -14.72 45.64
N ALA A 102 -15.20 -15.56 44.83
CA ALA A 102 -16.23 -16.46 45.30
C ALA A 102 -15.69 -17.50 46.30
N HIS A 103 -14.50 -18.07 46.05
CA HIS A 103 -13.85 -18.99 46.98
C HIS A 103 -13.46 -18.32 48.31
N ILE A 104 -12.88 -17.11 48.25
CA ILE A 104 -12.55 -16.30 49.44
C ILE A 104 -13.80 -16.03 50.27
N THR A 105 -14.89 -15.61 49.61
CA THR A 105 -16.16 -15.28 50.29
C THR A 105 -16.82 -16.52 50.89
N ALA A 106 -16.74 -17.67 50.22
CA ALA A 106 -17.33 -18.93 50.69
C ALA A 106 -16.49 -19.66 51.74
N GLY A 107 -15.24 -19.26 51.98
CA GLY A 107 -14.33 -19.94 52.91
C GLY A 107 -14.00 -21.40 52.53
N SER A 108 -14.34 -21.80 51.31
CA SER A 108 -14.19 -23.18 50.81
C SER A 108 -13.06 -23.24 49.80
N PRO A 109 -12.08 -24.16 49.96
CA PRO A 109 -10.97 -24.26 49.04
C PRO A 109 -11.47 -24.53 47.61
N PRO A 110 -10.77 -24.03 46.59
CA PRO A 110 -11.17 -24.23 45.20
C PRO A 110 -11.32 -25.74 44.91
N PRO A 111 -12.31 -26.14 44.08
CA PRO A 111 -12.51 -27.53 43.76
C PRO A 111 -11.22 -28.10 43.16
N PRO A 112 -10.81 -29.31 43.56
CA PRO A 112 -9.58 -29.91 43.11
C PRO A 112 -9.55 -29.96 41.58
N PRO A 113 -8.41 -29.62 40.95
CA PRO A 113 -8.30 -29.70 39.51
C PRO A 113 -8.59 -31.14 39.04
N PRO A 114 -9.22 -31.32 37.87
CA PRO A 114 -9.32 -32.64 37.28
C PRO A 114 -7.92 -33.22 37.12
N LEU A 115 -7.76 -34.50 37.47
CA LEU A 115 -6.48 -35.18 37.37
C LEU A 115 -5.99 -35.10 35.91
N PRO A 116 -4.68 -34.88 35.67
CA PRO A 116 -4.12 -35.02 34.33
C PRO A 116 -4.42 -36.43 33.83
N GLY A 117 -4.86 -36.59 32.57
CA GLY A 117 -5.31 -37.89 32.04
C GLY A 117 -4.28 -39.01 32.19
N GLU A 118 -2.98 -38.67 32.16
CA GLU A 118 -1.86 -39.58 32.43
C GLU A 118 -1.88 -40.14 33.86
N VAL A 119 -2.28 -39.33 34.84
CA VAL A 119 -2.42 -39.71 36.25
C VAL A 119 -3.71 -40.50 36.46
N GLU A 120 -4.78 -40.18 35.73
CA GLU A 120 -6.04 -40.94 35.77
C GLU A 120 -5.88 -42.36 35.20
N GLU A 121 -5.12 -42.51 34.11
CA GLU A 121 -4.74 -43.81 33.55
C GLU A 121 -3.80 -44.59 34.49
N TRP A 122 -2.86 -43.92 35.16
CA TRP A 122 -2.00 -44.56 36.14
C TRP A 122 -2.78 -45.01 37.38
N VAL A 123 -3.63 -44.14 37.95
CA VAL A 123 -4.47 -44.46 39.12
C VAL A 123 -5.44 -45.60 38.81
N SER A 124 -6.09 -45.60 37.64
CA SER A 124 -6.98 -46.70 37.24
C SER A 124 -6.23 -48.03 37.04
N ARG A 125 -5.00 -47.99 36.51
CA ARG A 125 -4.13 -49.17 36.37
C ARG A 125 -3.66 -49.69 37.72
N GLU A 126 -3.20 -48.82 38.61
CA GLU A 126 -2.69 -49.19 39.93
C GLU A 126 -3.82 -49.75 40.81
N LEU A 127 -5.00 -49.09 40.82
CA LEU A 127 -6.20 -49.54 41.55
C LEU A 127 -6.73 -50.90 41.06
N TRP A 128 -6.57 -51.20 39.76
CA TRP A 128 -6.84 -52.53 39.22
C TRP A 128 -5.80 -53.53 39.74
N THR A 129 -4.50 -53.25 39.59
CA THR A 129 -3.42 -54.17 40.01
C THR A 129 -3.42 -54.47 41.51
N SER A 130 -3.75 -53.50 42.36
CA SER A 130 -3.84 -53.69 43.81
C SER A 130 -5.00 -54.60 44.20
N LYS A 131 -6.11 -54.55 43.44
CA LYS A 131 -7.27 -55.41 43.68
C LYS A 131 -6.98 -56.87 43.31
N PHE A 132 -6.20 -57.11 42.25
CA PHE A 132 -5.74 -58.46 41.89
C PHE A 132 -4.72 -59.01 42.89
N ALA A 133 -3.75 -58.21 43.35
CA ALA A 133 -2.76 -58.66 44.33
C ALA A 133 -3.40 -59.07 45.67
N ALA A 134 -4.40 -58.31 46.15
CA ALA A 134 -5.15 -58.67 47.35
C ALA A 134 -6.00 -59.94 47.17
N GLN A 135 -6.47 -60.21 45.95
CA GLN A 135 -7.32 -61.36 45.64
C GLN A 135 -6.48 -62.64 45.40
N ASP A 136 -5.29 -62.53 44.83
CA ASP A 136 -4.33 -63.64 44.73
C ASP A 136 -3.78 -64.05 46.10
N GLN A 137 -3.50 -63.10 46.99
CA GLN A 137 -3.06 -63.39 48.36
C GLN A 137 -4.16 -64.04 49.22
N ALA A 138 -5.43 -63.74 48.94
CA ALA A 138 -6.57 -64.41 49.56
C ALA A 138 -6.78 -65.84 49.03
N ASN A 139 -6.43 -66.10 47.76
CA ASN A 139 -6.59 -67.41 47.12
C ASN A 139 -5.39 -68.34 47.30
N ASN A 140 -4.21 -67.81 47.63
CA ASN A 140 -3.00 -68.59 47.91
C ASN A 140 -2.26 -68.01 49.13
N PRO A 141 -2.65 -68.40 50.35
CA PRO A 141 -1.93 -67.97 51.55
C PRO A 141 -0.51 -68.59 51.56
N PRO A 142 0.51 -67.83 52.01
CA PRO A 142 1.88 -68.33 52.04
C PRO A 142 1.98 -69.53 53.01
N ALA A 143 2.53 -70.64 52.50
CA ALA A 143 2.88 -71.77 53.35
C ALA A 143 3.96 -71.35 54.35
N THR A 144 3.66 -71.54 55.64
CA THR A 144 4.52 -71.31 56.81
C THR A 144 5.87 -72.00 56.72
#